data_AF-A0A1C6HSR9-F1
#
_entry.id   AF-A0A1C6HSR9-F1
#
_cell.length_a   1.000
_cell.length_b   1.000
_cell.length_c   1.000
_cell.angle_alpha   90.00
_cell.angle_beta   90.00
_cell.angle_gamma   90.00
#
_symmetry.space_group_name_H-M   'P 1'
#
loop_
_entity.id
_entity.type
_entity.pdbx_description
1 polymer ?
#
loop_
_entity_poly.entity_id
_entity_poly.type
_entity_poly.pdbx_seq_one_letter_code
_entity_poly.pdbx_strand_id
1 'polypeptide(L)'
;MKKSTISVLLTLLLASSTGCTILNDSQSSIENDDKLIIDQTSTKNTSDVLIQALETNDAELFKSVFSEQTLKLQPDIDEGIKYIFNIFEGDNLEIVYGNQSSESFSDLQAKCVWSICVIKTTEKCYSLTWTEWVQQETDPSAQGVYSLIFEECEEDQRGAGGGDLLAGIYYPGCETESDILNTFFGAMHNKDREELETIFSNEFLEDPEAVKNMDKFIERYTPSYSNLLAAWEVNDTICIQLRRFDAFICLHFDNKQTDKISSIRVFDSTTEDEESISRYDFNQDEMGIYFPD
;
A
#
# COMPACT_ATOMS: atom_id res chain seq x y z
N MET A 1 -4.93 -59.10 -66.60
CA MET A 1 -5.43 -59.34 -65.21
C MET A 1 -5.19 -58.03 -64.45
N LYS A 2 -6.15 -57.09 -64.28
CA LYS A 2 -7.21 -57.00 -63.24
C LYS A 2 -6.66 -57.43 -61.86
N LYS A 3 -6.69 -56.66 -60.76
CA LYS A 3 -7.37 -55.41 -60.34
C LYS A 3 -6.56 -54.74 -59.20
N SER A 4 -6.86 -53.45 -59.00
CA SER A 4 -6.45 -52.50 -57.95
C SER A 4 -6.88 -52.84 -56.52
N THR A 5 -6.09 -52.39 -55.52
CA THR A 5 -6.57 -51.85 -54.24
C THR A 5 -5.62 -50.75 -53.73
N ILE A 6 -6.16 -49.54 -53.60
CA ILE A 6 -5.62 -48.30 -52.98
C ILE A 6 -6.28 -48.13 -51.61
N SER A 7 -5.54 -47.75 -50.56
CA SER A 7 -6.07 -47.21 -49.28
C SER A 7 -4.92 -47.05 -48.26
N VAL A 8 -4.70 -45.98 -47.51
CA VAL A 8 -5.37 -44.69 -47.30
C VAL A 8 -4.29 -43.71 -46.82
N LEU A 9 -3.95 -42.71 -47.63
CA LEU A 9 -3.38 -41.46 -47.14
C LEU A 9 -3.69 -40.37 -48.18
N LEU A 10 -4.96 -39.95 -48.24
CA LEU A 10 -5.36 -38.76 -48.99
C LEU A 10 -6.65 -38.17 -48.41
N THR A 11 -6.56 -36.87 -48.20
CA THR A 11 -7.57 -35.84 -48.03
C THR A 11 -8.93 -36.11 -48.70
N LEU A 12 -10.00 -35.80 -47.93
CA LEU A 12 -11.30 -35.19 -48.27
C LEU A 12 -12.51 -35.94 -47.68
N LEU A 13 -13.14 -35.34 -46.67
CA LEU A 13 -14.61 -35.22 -46.59
C LEU A 13 -14.98 -34.11 -45.60
N LEU A 14 -15.31 -32.95 -46.19
CA LEU A 14 -16.12 -31.88 -45.61
C LEU A 14 -17.61 -32.21 -45.79
N ALA A 15 -18.42 -31.57 -44.94
CA ALA A 15 -19.88 -31.37 -44.98
C ALA A 15 -20.73 -32.54 -44.43
N SER A 16 -21.25 -32.45 -43.20
CA SER A 16 -22.40 -31.65 -42.68
C SER A 16 -23.56 -32.63 -42.41
N SER A 17 -24.25 -32.65 -41.28
CA SER A 17 -25.11 -31.65 -40.60
C SER A 17 -25.74 -32.44 -39.41
N THR A 18 -26.18 -31.95 -38.25
CA THR A 18 -27.04 -30.83 -37.80
C THR A 18 -27.01 -30.91 -36.25
N GLY A 19 -27.15 -29.85 -35.45
CA GLY A 19 -27.64 -28.52 -35.76
C GLY A 19 -27.13 -27.47 -34.78
N CYS A 20 -26.83 -26.32 -35.35
CA CYS A 20 -26.94 -25.03 -34.71
C CYS A 20 -28.38 -24.81 -34.26
N THR A 21 -28.58 -24.33 -33.04
CA THR A 21 -29.77 -23.53 -32.71
C THR A 21 -29.31 -22.22 -32.08
N ILE A 22 -29.36 -21.18 -32.93
CA ILE A 22 -29.89 -19.84 -32.67
C ILE A 22 -29.51 -19.23 -31.31
N LEU A 23 -28.54 -18.31 -31.32
CA LEU A 23 -28.70 -17.04 -30.61
C LEU A 23 -28.56 -15.94 -31.66
N ASN A 24 -29.61 -15.12 -31.73
CA ASN A 24 -29.82 -14.05 -32.69
C ASN A 24 -28.63 -13.09 -32.78
N ASP A 25 -28.23 -12.78 -34.02
CA ASP A 25 -27.81 -11.43 -34.37
C ASP A 25 -29.01 -10.50 -34.17
N SER A 26 -29.12 -9.92 -32.99
CA SER A 26 -29.61 -8.55 -32.89
C SER A 26 -28.37 -7.68 -32.85
N GLN A 27 -28.22 -6.81 -33.83
CA GLN A 27 -27.36 -5.64 -33.77
C GLN A 27 -27.62 -4.89 -32.45
N SER A 28 -26.90 -5.25 -31.39
CA SER A 28 -26.63 -4.31 -30.31
C SER A 28 -25.37 -3.60 -30.77
N SER A 29 -25.55 -2.33 -31.10
CA SER A 29 -24.50 -1.33 -31.14
C SER A 29 -23.36 -1.66 -30.20
N ILE A 30 -22.13 -1.36 -30.64
CA ILE A 30 -21.08 -0.95 -29.72
C ILE A 30 -21.67 0.25 -28.97
N GLU A 31 -22.39 -0.01 -27.88
CA GLU A 31 -22.68 0.98 -26.88
C GLU A 31 -21.35 1.18 -26.18
N ASN A 32 -20.80 2.38 -26.40
CA ASN A 32 -19.82 2.98 -25.52
C ASN A 32 -20.40 2.98 -24.10
N ASP A 33 -20.22 1.88 -23.38
CA ASP A 33 -20.37 1.81 -21.92
C ASP A 33 -19.02 2.07 -21.24
N ASP A 34 -18.17 2.89 -21.87
CA ASP A 34 -17.14 3.71 -21.19
C ASP A 34 -17.81 4.83 -20.39
N LYS A 35 -18.78 4.46 -19.57
CA LYS A 35 -19.01 5.13 -18.30
C LYS A 35 -18.35 4.28 -17.24
N LEU A 36 -17.05 4.48 -17.09
CA LEU A 36 -16.43 4.47 -15.78
C LEU A 36 -17.40 5.19 -14.84
N ILE A 37 -18.06 4.43 -13.98
CA ILE A 37 -18.84 4.99 -12.89
C ILE A 37 -17.79 5.56 -11.95
N ILE A 38 -17.38 6.80 -12.21
CA ILE A 38 -16.79 7.65 -11.20
C ILE A 38 -17.92 7.86 -10.20
N ASP A 39 -17.83 7.15 -9.08
CA ASP A 39 -18.76 7.27 -7.96
C ASP A 39 -18.58 8.68 -7.37
N GLN A 40 -19.24 9.66 -7.97
CA GLN A 40 -19.26 11.07 -7.57
C GLN A 40 -20.33 11.31 -6.49
N THR A 41 -20.37 10.49 -5.44
CA THR A 41 -21.26 10.70 -4.30
C THR A 41 -20.57 11.50 -3.18
N SER A 42 -20.55 12.83 -3.36
CA SER A 42 -20.48 13.88 -2.33
C SER A 42 -19.54 13.72 -1.10
N THR A 43 -18.30 13.31 -1.30
CA THR A 43 -17.17 13.66 -0.42
C THR A 43 -16.35 14.76 -1.10
N LYS A 44 -15.77 15.70 -0.33
CA LYS A 44 -14.78 16.63 -0.89
C LYS A 44 -13.71 15.79 -1.58
N ASN A 45 -13.43 16.04 -2.85
CA ASN A 45 -12.37 15.33 -3.55
C ASN A 45 -11.04 15.70 -2.88
N THR A 46 -10.33 14.70 -2.34
CA THR A 46 -9.05 14.87 -1.62
C THR A 46 -8.06 15.70 -2.44
N SER A 47 -8.00 15.48 -3.77
CA SER A 47 -7.13 16.28 -4.65
C SER A 47 -7.46 17.77 -4.61
N ASP A 48 -8.75 18.11 -4.61
CA ASP A 48 -9.20 19.51 -4.66
C ASP A 48 -8.84 20.23 -3.36
N VAL A 49 -8.95 19.54 -2.22
CA VAL A 49 -8.57 20.09 -0.90
C VAL A 49 -7.06 20.30 -0.82
N LEU A 50 -6.27 19.30 -1.23
CA LEU A 50 -4.81 19.37 -1.22
C LEU A 50 -4.31 20.50 -2.14
N ILE A 51 -4.87 20.62 -3.33
CA ILE A 51 -4.53 21.69 -4.29
C ILE A 51 -4.90 23.05 -3.73
N GLN A 52 -6.11 23.21 -3.19
CA GLN A 52 -6.52 24.45 -2.56
C GLN A 52 -5.57 24.84 -1.44
N ALA A 53 -5.18 23.88 -0.59
CA ALA A 53 -4.24 24.11 0.50
C ALA A 53 -2.86 24.57 0.00
N LEU A 54 -2.35 24.00 -1.09
CA LEU A 54 -1.11 24.43 -1.74
C LEU A 54 -1.22 25.86 -2.29
N GLU A 55 -2.29 26.18 -3.02
CA GLU A 55 -2.53 27.51 -3.60
C GLU A 55 -2.68 28.60 -2.52
N THR A 56 -3.30 28.27 -1.39
CA THR A 56 -3.55 29.24 -0.30
C THR A 56 -2.50 29.21 0.79
N ASN A 57 -1.47 28.34 0.69
CA ASN A 57 -0.50 28.10 1.74
C ASN A 57 -1.16 27.81 3.12
N ASP A 58 -2.18 26.96 3.12
CA ASP A 58 -3.01 26.64 4.28
C ASP A 58 -2.71 25.25 4.83
N ALA A 59 -1.81 25.19 5.81
CA ALA A 59 -1.37 23.95 6.45
C ALA A 59 -2.50 23.21 7.18
N GLU A 60 -3.47 23.92 7.77
CA GLU A 60 -4.59 23.30 8.47
C GLU A 60 -5.57 22.68 7.48
N LEU A 61 -5.80 23.34 6.33
CA LEU A 61 -6.59 22.76 5.24
C LEU A 61 -5.91 21.52 4.67
N PHE A 62 -4.59 21.55 4.49
CA PHE A 62 -3.82 20.37 4.06
C PHE A 62 -3.97 19.23 5.06
N LYS A 63 -3.77 19.51 6.35
CA LYS A 63 -3.89 18.53 7.44
C LYS A 63 -5.29 17.92 7.54
N SER A 64 -6.33 18.64 7.13
CA SER A 64 -7.72 18.21 7.28
C SER A 64 -8.13 16.98 6.45
N VAL A 65 -7.31 16.55 5.48
CA VAL A 65 -7.61 15.34 4.70
C VAL A 65 -7.19 14.05 5.41
N PHE A 66 -6.29 14.14 6.39
CA PHE A 66 -5.78 12.97 7.11
C PHE A 66 -6.83 12.38 8.05
N SER A 67 -6.80 11.06 8.18
CA SER A 67 -7.66 10.35 9.12
C SER A 67 -7.29 10.67 10.57
N GLU A 68 -8.25 10.56 11.50
CA GLU A 68 -7.97 10.73 12.93
C GLU A 68 -6.91 9.73 13.42
N GLN A 69 -6.95 8.51 12.90
CA GLN A 69 -5.95 7.48 13.17
C GLN A 69 -4.57 7.93 12.73
N THR A 70 -4.39 8.42 11.50
CA THR A 70 -3.08 8.89 11.02
C THR A 70 -2.56 10.03 11.88
N LEU A 71 -3.41 11.01 12.21
CA LEU A 71 -3.04 12.14 13.07
C LEU A 71 -2.61 11.70 14.49
N LYS A 72 -3.15 10.59 14.99
CA LYS A 72 -2.78 10.00 16.28
C LYS A 72 -1.48 9.21 16.18
N LEU A 73 -1.33 8.40 15.13
CA LEU A 73 -0.19 7.51 14.94
C LEU A 73 1.08 8.25 14.54
N GLN A 74 0.94 9.38 13.84
CA GLN A 74 2.09 10.10 13.32
C GLN A 74 2.12 11.58 13.78
N PRO A 75 2.75 11.88 14.93
CA PRO A 75 2.78 13.23 15.47
C PRO A 75 3.61 14.22 14.63
N ASP A 76 4.49 13.77 13.74
CA ASP A 76 5.35 14.62 12.90
C ASP A 76 4.71 15.07 11.57
N ILE A 77 3.40 14.86 11.41
CA ILE A 77 2.66 15.30 10.21
C ILE A 77 2.85 16.79 9.94
N ASP A 78 2.94 17.62 10.98
CA ASP A 78 3.12 19.07 10.81
C ASP A 78 4.49 19.40 10.18
N GLU A 79 5.54 18.65 10.51
CA GLU A 79 6.86 18.71 9.91
C GLU A 79 6.82 18.26 8.44
N GLY A 80 6.12 17.16 8.13
CA GLY A 80 5.90 16.70 6.76
C GLY A 80 5.15 17.72 5.90
N ILE A 81 4.08 18.33 6.44
CA ILE A 81 3.35 19.42 5.77
C ILE A 81 4.28 20.61 5.51
N LYS A 82 5.07 21.01 6.51
CA LYS A 82 6.04 22.09 6.37
C LYS A 82 7.09 21.78 5.31
N TYR A 83 7.55 20.53 5.20
CA TYR A 83 8.44 20.10 4.15
C TYR A 83 7.82 20.33 2.77
N ILE A 84 6.58 19.88 2.55
CA ILE A 84 5.85 20.06 1.30
C ILE A 84 5.78 21.54 0.90
N PHE A 85 5.35 22.41 1.82
CA PHE A 85 5.27 23.85 1.55
C PHE A 85 6.63 24.51 1.30
N ASN A 86 7.73 23.96 1.82
CA ASN A 86 9.07 24.49 1.54
C ASN A 86 9.58 24.13 0.14
N ILE A 87 9.18 22.98 -0.41
CA ILE A 87 9.62 22.53 -1.74
C ILE A 87 8.65 22.94 -2.86
N PHE A 88 7.41 23.29 -2.50
CA PHE A 88 6.41 23.76 -3.44
C PHE A 88 6.75 25.16 -3.95
N GLU A 89 6.99 25.26 -5.25
CA GLU A 89 7.33 26.47 -5.98
C GLU A 89 6.41 26.68 -7.19
N GLY A 90 6.04 27.94 -7.42
CA GLY A 90 5.28 28.41 -8.57
C GLY A 90 3.80 28.67 -8.29
N ASP A 91 3.16 29.34 -9.25
CA ASP A 91 1.73 29.70 -9.22
C ASP A 91 0.96 28.95 -10.32
N ASN A 92 -0.33 29.24 -10.47
CA ASN A 92 -1.22 28.75 -11.54
C ASN A 92 -1.23 27.22 -11.67
N LEU A 93 -1.63 26.55 -10.58
CA LEU A 93 -1.62 25.11 -10.50
C LEU A 93 -2.64 24.50 -11.48
N GLU A 94 -2.16 23.64 -12.37
CA GLU A 94 -2.96 22.86 -13.32
C GLU A 94 -2.78 21.36 -13.06
N ILE A 95 -3.88 20.62 -12.90
CA ILE A 95 -3.81 19.15 -12.88
C ILE A 95 -3.61 18.65 -14.31
N VAL A 96 -2.42 18.14 -14.62
CA VAL A 96 -2.10 17.60 -15.95
C VAL A 96 -2.31 16.09 -16.05
N TYR A 97 -2.44 15.41 -14.90
CA TYR A 97 -2.81 14.01 -14.83
C TYR A 97 -3.45 13.68 -13.48
N GLY A 98 -4.43 12.77 -13.51
CA GLY A 98 -5.05 12.21 -12.33
C GLY A 98 -5.45 10.77 -12.60
N ASN A 99 -5.22 9.90 -11.62
CA ASN A 99 -5.64 8.51 -11.68
C ASN A 99 -5.94 7.98 -10.28
N GLN A 100 -6.81 6.98 -10.22
CA GLN A 100 -7.21 6.35 -8.98
C GLN A 100 -7.54 4.88 -9.23
N SER A 101 -7.08 4.03 -8.32
CA SER A 101 -7.52 2.65 -8.19
C SER A 101 -8.18 2.44 -6.82
N SER A 102 -8.97 1.38 -6.68
CA SER A 102 -9.67 1.11 -5.43
C SER A 102 -9.87 -0.37 -5.19
N GLU A 103 -9.92 -0.75 -3.92
CA GLU A 103 -10.28 -2.10 -3.47
C GLU A 103 -11.37 -2.00 -2.41
N SER A 104 -12.34 -2.92 -2.48
CA SER A 104 -13.42 -3.04 -1.49
C SER A 104 -13.26 -4.32 -0.70
N PHE A 105 -13.32 -4.19 0.62
CA PHE A 105 -13.16 -5.28 1.58
C PHE A 105 -14.52 -5.55 2.21
N SER A 106 -15.25 -6.52 1.65
CA SER A 106 -16.64 -6.81 2.04
C SER A 106 -16.78 -7.29 3.48
N ASP A 107 -15.78 -8.00 3.98
CA ASP A 107 -15.67 -8.48 5.36
C ASP A 107 -15.51 -7.34 6.37
N LEU A 108 -14.93 -6.23 5.95
CA LEU A 108 -14.68 -5.05 6.78
C LEU A 108 -15.68 -3.92 6.56
N GLN A 109 -16.53 -4.05 5.54
CA GLN A 109 -17.37 -2.95 5.06
C GLN A 109 -16.52 -1.69 4.81
N ALA A 110 -15.40 -1.88 4.09
CA ALA A 110 -14.38 -0.87 3.87
C ALA A 110 -14.04 -0.71 2.38
N LYS A 111 -13.56 0.47 2.01
CA LYS A 111 -13.06 0.79 0.66
C LYS A 111 -11.80 1.64 0.78
N CYS A 112 -10.71 1.13 0.22
CA CYS A 112 -9.44 1.83 0.09
C CYS A 112 -9.30 2.37 -1.33
N VAL A 113 -8.67 3.53 -1.48
CA VAL A 113 -8.28 4.09 -2.77
C VAL A 113 -6.79 4.41 -2.76
N TRP A 114 -6.14 4.16 -3.89
CA TRP A 114 -4.77 4.57 -4.18
C TRP A 114 -4.81 5.54 -5.34
N SER A 115 -4.33 6.75 -5.09
CA SER A 115 -4.53 7.87 -5.99
C SER A 115 -3.22 8.54 -6.34
N ILE A 116 -3.21 9.20 -7.50
CA ILE A 116 -2.15 10.08 -7.96
C ILE A 116 -2.74 11.31 -8.66
N CYS A 117 -2.12 12.46 -8.42
CA CYS A 117 -2.32 13.69 -9.16
C CYS A 117 -0.97 14.25 -9.55
N VAL A 118 -0.78 14.58 -10.83
CA VAL A 118 0.38 15.37 -11.28
C VAL A 118 -0.11 16.79 -11.51
N ILE A 119 0.52 17.71 -10.77
CA ILE A 119 0.23 19.13 -10.80
C ILE A 119 1.38 19.86 -11.48
N LYS A 120 1.04 20.79 -12.37
CA LYS A 120 1.98 21.67 -13.05
C LYS A 120 1.81 23.08 -12.52
N THR A 121 2.92 23.71 -12.15
CA THR A 121 2.96 25.13 -11.78
C THR A 121 3.70 25.91 -12.87
N THR A 122 3.84 27.23 -12.67
CA THR A 122 4.68 28.06 -13.54
C THR A 122 6.16 27.68 -13.51
N GLU A 123 6.63 27.02 -12.45
CA GLU A 123 8.05 26.71 -12.25
C GLU A 123 8.36 25.22 -12.44
N LYS A 124 7.54 24.33 -11.87
CA LYS A 124 7.84 22.88 -11.79
C LYS A 124 6.60 22.01 -11.96
N CYS A 125 6.80 20.70 -12.03
CA CYS A 125 5.74 19.71 -11.88
C CYS A 125 5.94 18.92 -10.59
N TYR A 126 4.84 18.55 -9.94
CA TYR A 126 4.86 17.73 -8.74
C TYR A 126 3.87 16.58 -8.85
N SER A 127 4.22 15.49 -8.20
CA SER A 127 3.44 14.28 -8.03
C SER A 127 2.91 14.28 -6.59
N LEU A 128 1.59 14.21 -6.44
CA LEU A 128 0.92 13.86 -5.19
C LEU A 128 0.38 12.45 -5.32
N THR A 129 0.86 11.52 -4.50
CA THR A 129 0.27 10.20 -4.37
C THR A 129 -0.24 9.98 -2.95
N TRP A 130 -1.35 9.27 -2.80
CA TRP A 130 -1.88 8.98 -1.48
C TRP A 130 -2.66 7.68 -1.43
N THR A 131 -2.75 7.13 -0.21
CA THR A 131 -3.63 6.03 0.16
C THR A 131 -4.70 6.56 1.09
N GLU A 132 -5.97 6.27 0.81
CA GLU A 132 -7.10 6.79 1.58
C GLU A 132 -8.17 5.73 1.82
N TRP A 133 -8.68 5.67 3.04
CA TRP A 133 -9.88 4.90 3.36
C TRP A 133 -11.10 5.79 3.16
N VAL A 134 -11.76 5.66 2.00
CA VAL A 134 -12.98 6.43 1.69
C VAL A 134 -14.22 5.87 2.39
N GLN A 135 -14.15 4.63 2.87
CA GLN A 135 -15.16 3.99 3.70
C GLN A 135 -14.46 3.06 4.68
N GLN A 136 -14.79 3.19 5.97
CA GLN A 136 -14.37 2.22 6.97
C GLN A 136 -15.39 2.14 8.12
N GLU A 137 -16.35 1.21 8.02
CA GLU A 137 -17.46 1.15 8.98
C GLU A 137 -17.08 0.54 10.34
N THR A 138 -16.06 -0.34 10.35
CA THR A 138 -15.62 -1.03 11.56
C THR A 138 -14.65 -0.20 12.41
N ASP A 139 -13.96 0.75 11.77
CA ASP A 139 -13.08 1.72 12.42
C ASP A 139 -13.22 3.09 11.72
N PRO A 140 -14.20 3.90 12.15
CA PRO A 140 -14.42 5.22 11.56
C PRO A 140 -13.23 6.17 11.71
N SER A 141 -12.31 5.93 12.65
CA SER A 141 -11.14 6.79 12.87
C SER A 141 -10.09 6.66 11.76
N ALA A 142 -10.07 5.52 11.06
CA ALA A 142 -9.21 5.27 9.91
C ALA A 142 -9.70 5.94 8.62
N GLN A 143 -10.95 6.43 8.58
CA GLN A 143 -11.50 7.07 7.39
C GLN A 143 -10.78 8.40 7.10
N GLY A 144 -10.25 8.54 5.88
CA GLY A 144 -9.44 9.69 5.44
C GLY A 144 -8.09 9.25 4.84
N VAL A 145 -7.25 10.23 4.51
CA VAL A 145 -5.89 9.97 3.99
C VAL A 145 -5.06 9.31 5.08
N TYR A 146 -4.51 8.15 4.72
CA TYR A 146 -3.66 7.35 5.57
C TYR A 146 -2.18 7.67 5.36
N SER A 147 -1.75 7.76 4.10
CA SER A 147 -0.38 8.08 3.73
C SER A 147 -0.34 8.96 2.48
N LEU A 148 0.66 9.84 2.39
CA LEU A 148 0.82 10.79 1.29
C LEU A 148 2.31 10.97 0.93
N ILE A 149 2.60 11.01 -0.36
CA ILE A 149 3.92 11.35 -0.92
C ILE A 149 3.76 12.60 -1.78
N PHE A 150 4.68 13.53 -1.64
CA PHE A 150 4.78 14.72 -2.46
C PHE A 150 6.22 14.89 -2.96
N GLU A 151 6.38 14.97 -4.28
CA GLU A 151 7.70 14.96 -4.92
C GLU A 151 7.70 15.80 -6.20
N GLU A 152 8.84 16.41 -6.51
CA GLU A 152 9.09 17.00 -7.83
C GLU A 152 9.15 15.89 -8.88
N CYS A 153 8.49 16.08 -10.03
CA CYS A 153 8.40 15.05 -11.06
C CYS A 153 8.44 15.63 -12.48
N GLU A 154 8.49 14.73 -13.47
CA GLU A 154 8.29 15.10 -14.87
C GLU A 154 6.80 15.25 -15.21
N GLU A 155 6.45 16.15 -16.14
CA GLU A 155 5.06 16.41 -16.55
C GLU A 155 4.36 15.17 -17.13
N ASP A 156 5.12 14.28 -17.76
CA ASP A 156 4.64 13.04 -18.36
C ASP A 156 4.65 11.85 -17.41
N GLN A 157 4.94 12.06 -16.11
CA GLN A 157 4.81 11.01 -15.10
C GLN A 157 3.37 10.47 -15.08
N ARG A 158 3.25 9.14 -15.15
CA ARG A 158 1.98 8.41 -15.09
C ARG A 158 2.14 7.25 -14.13
N GLY A 159 1.08 6.88 -13.42
CA GLY A 159 1.12 5.80 -12.44
C GLY A 159 -0.27 5.34 -12.02
N ALA A 160 -0.33 4.18 -11.38
CA ALA A 160 -1.56 3.70 -10.75
C ALA A 160 -1.94 4.49 -9.49
N GLY A 161 -0.96 5.24 -8.94
CA GLY A 161 -1.07 5.94 -7.66
C GLY A 161 -0.80 5.03 -6.47
N GLY A 162 -0.87 5.62 -5.28
CA GLY A 162 -0.62 4.95 -4.00
C GLY A 162 0.41 5.68 -3.15
N GLY A 163 0.07 5.83 -1.87
CA GLY A 163 0.99 6.32 -0.85
C GLY A 163 1.81 5.18 -0.24
N ASP A 164 2.49 5.49 0.85
CA ASP A 164 3.31 4.55 1.61
C ASP A 164 2.47 3.55 2.43
N LEU A 165 3.09 2.48 2.91
CA LEU A 165 2.55 1.59 3.94
C LEU A 165 2.60 2.22 5.33
N LEU A 166 3.55 3.13 5.57
CA LEU A 166 3.63 3.91 6.79
C LEU A 166 2.60 5.04 6.80
N ALA A 167 1.95 5.22 7.95
CA ALA A 167 1.05 6.34 8.19
C ALA A 167 1.82 7.68 8.15
N GLY A 168 1.25 8.69 7.49
CA GLY A 168 1.77 10.06 7.52
C GLY A 168 2.21 10.61 6.15
N ILE A 169 3.15 11.56 6.18
CA ILE A 169 3.73 12.17 4.97
C ILE A 169 5.13 11.63 4.79
N TYR A 170 5.40 11.08 3.62
CA TYR A 170 6.72 10.58 3.26
C TYR A 170 7.55 11.67 2.58
N TYR A 171 8.74 11.91 3.08
CA TYR A 171 9.69 12.90 2.58
C TYR A 171 11.13 12.36 2.67
N PRO A 172 12.08 12.88 1.87
CA PRO A 172 13.49 12.49 1.94
C PRO A 172 14.02 12.59 3.38
N GLY A 173 14.35 11.45 3.98
CA GLY A 173 14.69 11.33 5.40
C GLY A 173 13.99 10.19 6.14
N CYS A 174 12.81 9.75 5.68
CA CYS A 174 12.08 8.59 6.24
C CYS A 174 12.11 7.36 5.31
N GLU A 175 13.11 7.30 4.41
CA GLU A 175 13.16 6.31 3.33
C GLU A 175 13.51 4.91 3.81
N THR A 176 14.30 4.83 4.88
CA THR A 176 14.82 3.56 5.39
C THR A 176 13.69 2.69 5.96
N GLU A 177 12.78 3.31 6.69
CA GLU A 177 11.64 2.66 7.33
C GLU A 177 10.65 2.12 6.29
N SER A 178 10.35 2.92 5.26
CA SER A 178 9.50 2.51 4.15
C SER A 178 10.11 1.36 3.35
N ASP A 179 11.39 1.45 2.99
CA ASP A 179 12.09 0.42 2.23
C ASP A 179 12.13 -0.91 2.99
N ILE A 180 12.38 -0.85 4.30
CA ILE A 180 12.30 -2.02 5.19
C ILE A 180 10.90 -2.59 5.24
N LEU A 181 9.87 -1.76 5.38
CA LEU A 181 8.49 -2.22 5.47
C LEU A 181 8.03 -2.86 4.15
N ASN A 182 8.36 -2.24 3.01
CA ASN A 182 8.06 -2.78 1.68
C ASN A 182 8.76 -4.12 1.44
N THR A 183 10.04 -4.21 1.81
CA THR A 183 10.82 -5.46 1.70
C THR A 183 10.27 -6.53 2.65
N PHE A 184 9.92 -6.17 3.89
CA PHE A 184 9.28 -7.06 4.85
C PHE A 184 7.96 -7.63 4.30
N PHE A 185 7.07 -6.80 3.79
CA PHE A 185 5.79 -7.24 3.23
C PHE A 185 5.97 -8.10 1.97
N GLY A 186 6.87 -7.71 1.06
CA GLY A 186 7.19 -8.46 -0.15
C GLY A 186 7.76 -9.85 0.16
N ALA A 187 8.81 -9.89 0.96
CA ALA A 187 9.50 -11.11 1.36
C ALA A 187 8.55 -12.05 2.12
N MET A 188 7.81 -11.54 3.08
CA MET A 188 6.87 -12.35 3.85
C MET A 188 5.70 -12.88 3.00
N HIS A 189 5.17 -12.08 2.06
CA HIS A 189 4.12 -12.52 1.13
C HIS A 189 4.60 -13.68 0.25
N ASN A 190 5.82 -13.56 -0.27
CA ASN A 190 6.45 -14.56 -1.13
C ASN A 190 7.03 -15.75 -0.35
N LYS A 191 7.06 -15.67 0.98
CA LYS A 191 7.80 -16.58 1.86
C LYS A 191 9.27 -16.67 1.45
N ASP A 192 9.82 -15.55 1.00
CA ASP A 192 11.21 -15.42 0.59
C ASP A 192 12.07 -15.09 1.80
N ARG A 193 12.67 -16.14 2.35
CA ARG A 193 13.56 -16.04 3.50
C ARG A 193 14.84 -15.27 3.18
N GLU A 194 15.38 -15.43 1.98
CA GLU A 194 16.65 -14.79 1.59
C GLU A 194 16.46 -13.28 1.44
N GLU A 195 15.35 -12.86 0.83
CA GLU A 195 14.96 -11.45 0.75
C GLU A 195 14.72 -10.87 2.14
N LEU A 196 14.03 -11.61 3.02
CA LEU A 196 13.78 -11.18 4.39
C LEU A 196 15.08 -11.00 5.20
N GLU A 197 16.07 -11.87 5.03
CA GLU A 197 17.38 -11.76 5.70
C GLU A 197 18.12 -10.46 5.35
N THR A 198 17.84 -9.83 4.19
CA THR A 198 18.53 -8.59 3.77
C THR A 198 18.23 -7.38 4.65
N ILE A 199 17.11 -7.39 5.36
CA ILE A 199 16.71 -6.32 6.28
C ILE A 199 17.10 -6.59 7.74
N PHE A 200 17.68 -7.75 8.05
CA PHE A 200 18.15 -8.08 9.40
C PHE A 200 19.62 -7.76 9.62
N SER A 201 19.97 -7.46 10.87
CA SER A 201 21.34 -7.12 11.25
C SER A 201 22.24 -8.37 11.23
N ASN A 202 23.54 -8.18 10.96
CA ASN A 202 24.50 -9.29 11.00
C ASN A 202 24.48 -10.06 12.34
N GLU A 203 24.30 -9.37 13.47
CA GLU A 203 24.26 -10.00 14.80
C GLU A 203 23.02 -10.89 14.95
N PHE A 204 21.87 -10.47 14.40
CA PHE A 204 20.67 -11.31 14.33
C PHE A 204 20.90 -12.58 13.51
N LEU A 205 21.53 -12.44 12.34
CA LEU A 205 21.75 -13.55 11.41
C LEU A 205 22.79 -14.56 11.94
N GLU A 206 23.66 -14.15 12.85
CA GLU A 206 24.60 -15.04 13.53
C GLU A 206 23.97 -15.83 14.69
N ASP A 207 22.79 -15.44 15.19
CA ASP A 207 22.07 -16.14 16.25
C ASP A 207 21.22 -17.31 15.69
N PRO A 208 21.57 -18.58 15.99
CA PRO A 208 20.84 -19.73 15.47
C PRO A 208 19.39 -19.84 15.95
N GLU A 209 19.05 -19.33 17.14
CA GLU A 209 17.68 -19.38 17.66
C GLU A 209 16.81 -18.28 17.02
N ALA A 210 17.38 -17.08 16.81
CA ALA A 210 16.73 -16.01 16.05
C ALA A 210 16.36 -16.48 14.64
N VAL A 211 17.35 -17.02 13.93
CA VAL A 211 17.21 -17.54 12.57
C VAL A 211 16.18 -18.67 12.50
N LYS A 212 16.18 -19.59 13.49
CA LYS A 212 15.18 -20.67 13.58
C LYS A 212 13.77 -20.16 13.85
N ASN A 213 13.62 -19.08 14.61
CA ASN A 213 12.31 -18.48 14.87
C ASN A 213 11.78 -17.69 13.67
N MET A 214 12.64 -17.27 12.74
CA MET A 214 12.24 -16.61 11.50
C MET A 214 11.39 -17.51 10.61
N ASP A 215 11.79 -18.79 10.43
CA ASP A 215 11.00 -19.74 9.65
C ASP A 215 9.59 -19.91 10.24
N LYS A 216 9.51 -20.06 11.58
CA LYS A 216 8.22 -20.14 12.29
C LYS A 216 7.39 -18.87 12.11
N PHE A 217 8.04 -17.71 12.12
CA PHE A 217 7.39 -16.42 11.96
C PHE A 217 6.78 -16.28 10.56
N ILE A 218 7.54 -16.61 9.51
CA ILE A 218 7.08 -16.61 8.10
C ILE A 218 5.87 -17.54 7.94
N GLU A 219 5.94 -18.75 8.52
CA GLU A 219 4.84 -19.72 8.46
C GLU A 219 3.57 -19.24 9.18
N ARG A 220 3.73 -18.56 10.32
CA ARG A 220 2.62 -18.15 11.18
C ARG A 220 1.96 -16.85 10.74
N TYR A 221 2.74 -15.88 10.27
CA TYR A 221 2.30 -14.50 10.07
C TYR A 221 2.53 -14.00 8.65
N THR A 222 2.15 -14.78 7.63
CA THR A 222 2.24 -14.32 6.23
C THR A 222 1.34 -13.09 6.01
N PRO A 223 1.88 -11.85 6.05
CA PRO A 223 1.10 -10.67 5.81
C PRO A 223 0.78 -10.60 4.32
N SER A 224 -0.33 -9.94 4.02
CA SER A 224 -0.57 -9.40 2.68
C SER A 224 -0.87 -7.92 2.86
N TYR A 225 -0.63 -7.13 1.82
CA TYR A 225 -1.01 -5.72 1.80
C TYR A 225 -2.50 -5.52 2.17
N SER A 226 -3.37 -6.43 1.72
CA SER A 226 -4.79 -6.47 2.10
C SER A 226 -5.06 -6.75 3.58
N ASN A 227 -4.07 -7.24 4.34
CA ASN A 227 -4.16 -7.48 5.78
C ASN A 227 -3.59 -6.34 6.62
N LEU A 228 -2.96 -5.30 6.05
CA LEU A 228 -2.42 -4.19 6.83
C LEU A 228 -3.57 -3.32 7.37
N LEU A 229 -3.70 -3.14 8.69
CA LEU A 229 -4.59 -2.11 9.25
C LEU A 229 -3.86 -0.78 9.34
N ALA A 230 -2.71 -0.80 10.00
CA ALA A 230 -1.87 0.35 10.23
C ALA A 230 -0.42 -0.10 10.39
N ALA A 231 0.50 0.78 10.00
CA ALA A 231 1.91 0.71 10.31
C ALA A 231 2.40 2.12 10.65
N TRP A 232 3.10 2.23 11.77
CA TRP A 232 3.57 3.52 12.30
C TRP A 232 4.88 3.35 13.05
N GLU A 233 5.57 4.45 13.30
CA GLU A 233 6.83 4.44 14.02
C GLU A 233 6.64 4.77 15.50
N VAL A 234 7.37 4.07 16.37
CA VAL A 234 7.49 4.34 17.80
C VAL A 234 8.94 4.11 18.21
N ASN A 235 9.71 5.17 18.49
CA ASN A 235 11.08 5.10 19.03
C ASN A 235 11.98 4.08 18.29
N ASP A 236 12.38 4.38 17.05
CA ASP A 236 13.23 3.49 16.25
C ASP A 236 12.64 2.07 16.07
N THR A 237 11.31 1.97 16.00
CA THR A 237 10.57 0.71 15.83
C THR A 237 9.37 0.92 14.92
N ILE A 238 9.22 0.08 13.90
CA ILE A 238 8.00 0.07 13.08
C ILE A 238 7.01 -0.91 13.71
N CYS A 239 5.87 -0.40 14.15
CA CYS A 239 4.76 -1.19 14.66
C CYS A 239 3.76 -1.43 13.53
N ILE A 240 3.34 -2.67 13.35
CA ILE A 240 2.44 -3.11 12.29
C ILE A 240 1.26 -3.83 12.93
N GLN A 241 0.05 -3.40 12.59
CA GLN A 241 -1.16 -4.11 12.97
C GLN A 241 -1.71 -4.87 11.76
N LEU A 242 -1.90 -6.19 11.92
CA LEU A 242 -2.45 -7.04 10.87
C LEU A 242 -3.88 -7.49 11.19
N ARG A 243 -4.78 -7.34 10.22
CA ARG A 243 -6.21 -7.70 10.28
C ARG A 243 -6.47 -9.17 10.62
N ARG A 244 -5.61 -10.06 10.11
CA ARG A 244 -5.91 -11.49 10.04
C ARG A 244 -5.32 -12.31 11.18
N PHE A 245 -4.44 -11.71 11.97
CA PHE A 245 -3.59 -12.46 12.89
C PHE A 245 -3.80 -12.10 14.37
N ASP A 246 -4.78 -11.25 14.67
CA ASP A 246 -4.99 -10.67 16.01
C ASP A 246 -3.64 -10.32 16.66
N ALA A 247 -2.79 -9.62 15.89
CA ALA A 247 -1.40 -9.41 16.26
C ALA A 247 -0.88 -8.02 15.88
N PHE A 248 -0.10 -7.45 16.78
CA PHE A 248 0.85 -6.38 16.48
C PHE A 248 2.23 -6.99 16.27
N ILE A 249 2.89 -6.60 15.19
CA ILE A 249 4.26 -6.99 14.86
C ILE A 249 5.11 -5.73 14.96
N CYS A 250 6.08 -5.71 15.86
CA CYS A 250 6.99 -4.59 16.05
C CYS A 250 8.38 -4.98 15.53
N LEU A 251 8.87 -4.24 14.54
CA LEU A 251 10.18 -4.40 13.91
C LEU A 251 11.13 -3.38 14.53
N HIS A 252 12.04 -3.83 15.38
CA HIS A 252 12.95 -2.96 16.11
C HIS A 252 14.29 -2.82 15.37
N PHE A 253 14.77 -1.59 15.22
CA PHE A 253 16.01 -1.30 14.53
C PHE A 253 17.25 -1.65 15.36
N ASP A 254 18.35 -1.95 14.68
CA ASP A 254 19.64 -2.24 15.29
C ASP A 254 20.40 -0.93 15.60
N ASN A 255 20.93 -0.82 16.81
CA ASN A 255 21.62 0.39 17.27
C ASN A 255 22.98 0.64 16.59
N LYS A 256 23.60 -0.38 15.99
CA LYS A 256 24.87 -0.28 15.25
C LYS A 256 24.64 -0.21 13.74
N GLN A 257 23.62 -0.92 13.25
CA GLN A 257 23.20 -0.98 11.85
C GLN A 257 21.79 -0.40 11.74
N THR A 258 21.68 0.94 11.80
CA THR A 258 20.40 1.66 11.91
C THR A 258 19.47 1.51 10.71
N ASP A 259 19.93 0.86 9.63
CA ASP A 259 19.15 0.45 8.45
C ASP A 259 18.77 -1.03 8.46
N LYS A 260 18.87 -1.69 9.63
CA LYS A 260 18.60 -3.11 9.83
C LYS A 260 17.75 -3.35 11.06
N ILE A 261 17.00 -4.44 11.04
CA ILE A 261 16.21 -4.95 12.15
C ILE A 261 17.08 -5.84 13.04
N SER A 262 17.06 -5.58 14.35
CA SER A 262 17.70 -6.38 15.39
C SER A 262 16.74 -7.38 16.02
N SER A 263 15.45 -7.04 16.09
CA SER A 263 14.45 -7.94 16.67
C SER A 263 13.03 -7.73 16.14
N ILE A 264 12.23 -8.79 16.23
CA ILE A 264 10.79 -8.74 16.03
C ILE A 264 10.10 -9.14 17.30
N ARG A 265 9.14 -8.34 17.74
CA ARG A 265 8.24 -8.68 18.84
C ARG A 265 6.82 -8.75 18.36
N VAL A 266 6.14 -9.84 18.68
CA VAL A 266 4.73 -10.05 18.34
C VAL A 266 3.90 -9.97 19.61
N PHE A 267 2.87 -9.12 19.59
CA PHE A 267 1.90 -8.95 20.66
C PHE A 267 0.52 -9.42 20.20
N ASP A 268 -0.30 -9.87 21.15
CA ASP A 268 -1.71 -10.23 20.91
C ASP A 268 -2.57 -8.96 20.89
N SER A 269 -3.23 -8.68 19.77
CA SER A 269 -4.07 -7.48 19.60
C SER A 269 -5.45 -7.61 20.27
N THR A 270 -5.75 -8.73 20.92
CA THR A 270 -6.92 -8.86 21.80
C THR A 270 -6.67 -8.34 23.20
N THR A 271 -5.39 -8.20 23.59
CA THR A 271 -4.98 -7.71 24.92
C THR A 271 -4.24 -6.37 24.86
N GLU A 272 -3.62 -6.05 23.72
CA GLU A 272 -2.91 -4.79 23.48
C GLU A 272 -3.68 -3.90 22.50
N ASP A 273 -3.40 -2.61 22.51
CA ASP A 273 -3.90 -1.63 21.56
C ASP A 273 -2.77 -0.68 21.11
N GLU A 274 -3.05 0.19 20.12
CA GLU A 274 -2.04 1.14 19.61
C GLU A 274 -1.41 2.01 20.72
N GLU A 275 -2.19 2.37 21.75
CA GLU A 275 -1.75 3.24 22.84
C GLU A 275 -0.85 2.49 23.83
N SER A 276 -1.13 1.21 24.09
CA SER A 276 -0.27 0.35 24.90
C SER A 276 1.04 0.04 24.20
N ILE A 277 1.00 -0.28 22.89
CA ILE A 277 2.20 -0.50 22.06
C ILE A 277 3.08 0.75 22.04
N SER A 278 2.49 1.94 21.90
CA SER A 278 3.23 3.21 21.88
C SER A 278 3.93 3.57 23.21
N ARG A 279 3.61 2.87 24.30
CA ARG A 279 4.24 3.01 25.62
C ARG A 279 5.31 1.97 25.90
N TYR A 280 5.46 0.98 25.02
CA TYR A 280 6.42 -0.09 25.22
C TYR A 280 7.84 0.46 25.07
N ASP A 281 8.70 0.09 26.03
CA ASP A 281 10.12 0.37 25.97
C ASP A 281 10.79 -0.79 25.22
N PHE A 282 10.97 -0.62 23.91
CA PHE A 282 11.70 -1.57 23.08
C PHE A 282 13.17 -1.46 23.44
N ASN A 283 13.64 -2.39 24.27
CA ASN A 283 15.03 -2.40 24.71
C ASN A 283 15.97 -2.57 23.51
N GLN A 284 16.89 -1.61 23.33
CA GLN A 284 17.83 -1.53 22.19
C GLN A 284 18.82 -2.69 22.07
N ASP A 285 18.88 -3.58 23.07
CA ASP A 285 19.75 -4.76 23.08
C ASP A 285 18.97 -6.07 22.76
N GLU A 286 17.70 -6.01 22.39
CA GLU A 286 16.94 -7.21 22.01
C GLU A 286 17.42 -7.78 20.67
N MET A 287 17.67 -9.09 20.64
CA MET A 287 18.14 -9.83 19.47
C MET A 287 17.32 -11.09 19.29
N GLY A 288 16.55 -11.15 18.20
CA GLY A 288 15.75 -12.33 17.86
C GLY A 288 14.26 -12.06 17.61
N ILE A 289 13.47 -13.13 17.59
CA ILE A 289 12.02 -13.06 17.35
C ILE A 289 11.28 -13.61 18.57
N TYR A 290 10.40 -12.77 19.13
CA TYR A 290 9.63 -13.04 20.34
C TYR A 290 8.15 -13.16 19.99
N PHE A 291 7.57 -14.31 20.30
CA PHE A 291 6.14 -14.60 20.13
C PHE A 291 5.38 -14.28 21.42
N PRO A 292 4.07 -14.00 21.36
CA PRO A 292 3.24 -13.90 22.57
C PRO A 292 3.24 -15.24 23.32
N ASP A 293 3.26 -15.14 24.65
CA ASP A 293 3.25 -16.29 25.58
C ASP A 293 1.96 -17.13 25.51
#